data_AF-A0A2H6LCD1-F1
#
_entry.id   AF-A0A2H6LCD1-F1
#
_cell.length_a   1.000
_cell.length_b   1.000
_cell.length_c   1.000
_cell.angle_alpha   90.00
_cell.angle_beta   90.00
_cell.angle_gamma   90.00
#
_symmetry.space_group_name_H-M   'P 1'
#
loop_
_entity.id
_entity.type
_entity.pdbx_description
1 polymer ?
#
loop_
_entity_poly.entity_id
_entity_poly.type
_entity_poly.pdbx_seq_one_letter_code
_entity_poly.pdbx_strand_id
1 'polypeptide(L)'
;MSELDKFEAKLGVPALSNKIQASRPYANPEDLVNKKVITQEQFDQIKDQVTVQEVVLTGEAKDVDYMTKLGLMKGHLLVAQELLDKNLPKQAEPHIGHPVEEIYVDVEEQLNERKVKEFKTTLVGLQDLVKSNPKNAKVKTDFTASVQSVDGAIAVLPEAQRTKPGFVLQVINELLDSANSEYGAAIADGKIAAAIEYQDSRGFVLYANDLYKGISSQVAQDSPDAHKAIETSLSELTKVWPSAIPPAKPVKTPVEVTQLIKTIEQNSQKVIDKSSTQAQR
;
A
#
# COMPACT_ATOMS: atom_id res chain seq x y z
N MET A 1 -5.30 8.78 -15.00
CA MET A 1 -4.59 7.57 -15.44
C MET A 1 -3.16 7.95 -15.71
N SER A 2 -2.27 7.47 -14.85
CA SER A 2 -0.82 7.51 -15.08
C SER A 2 -0.47 6.77 -16.38
N GLU A 3 0.72 7.00 -16.95
CA GLU A 3 1.21 6.20 -18.09
C GLU A 3 1.31 4.70 -17.72
N LEU A 4 1.54 4.40 -16.44
CA LEU A 4 1.60 3.03 -15.93
C LEU A 4 0.22 2.36 -15.92
N ASP A 5 -0.86 3.09 -15.62
CA ASP A 5 -2.24 2.57 -15.70
C ASP A 5 -2.59 2.21 -17.15
N LYS A 6 -2.05 2.96 -18.13
CA LYS A 6 -2.22 2.65 -19.55
C LYS A 6 -1.49 1.36 -19.93
N PHE A 7 -0.30 1.13 -19.38
CA PHE A 7 0.44 -0.12 -19.59
C PHE A 7 -0.24 -1.31 -18.91
N GLU A 8 -0.74 -1.15 -17.70
CA GLU A 8 -1.55 -2.17 -17.02
C GLU A 8 -2.77 -2.58 -17.86
N ALA A 9 -3.55 -1.60 -18.33
CA ALA A 9 -4.70 -1.85 -19.18
C ALA A 9 -4.32 -2.50 -20.52
N LYS A 10 -3.20 -2.07 -21.12
CA LYS A 10 -2.70 -2.58 -22.40
C LYS A 10 -2.18 -4.02 -22.28
N LEU A 11 -1.46 -4.33 -21.21
CA LEU A 11 -0.81 -5.62 -21.01
C LEU A 11 -1.68 -6.64 -20.28
N GLY A 12 -2.79 -6.21 -19.68
CA GLY A 12 -3.64 -7.05 -18.86
C GLY A 12 -2.92 -7.60 -17.63
N VAL A 13 -1.90 -6.87 -17.12
CA VAL A 13 -1.13 -7.24 -15.94
C VAL A 13 -1.65 -6.41 -14.76
N PRO A 14 -2.40 -6.99 -13.82
CA PRO A 14 -2.89 -6.23 -12.67
C PRO A 14 -1.74 -5.71 -11.81
N ALA A 15 -1.89 -4.48 -11.32
CA ALA A 15 -0.92 -3.77 -10.48
C ALA A 15 0.50 -3.77 -11.08
N LEU A 16 0.58 -3.58 -12.41
CA LEU A 16 1.87 -3.62 -13.12
C LEU A 16 2.82 -2.53 -12.59
N SER A 17 2.29 -1.37 -12.24
CA SER A 17 3.03 -0.27 -11.62
C SER A 17 3.83 -0.76 -10.41
N ASN A 18 3.17 -1.43 -9.45
CA ASN A 18 3.82 -1.90 -8.24
C ASN A 18 4.81 -3.03 -8.49
N LYS A 19 4.53 -3.95 -9.41
CA LYS A 19 5.51 -5.00 -9.75
C LYS A 19 6.77 -4.42 -10.37
N ILE A 20 6.63 -3.36 -11.17
CA ILE A 20 7.76 -2.57 -11.67
C ILE A 20 8.44 -1.82 -10.53
N GLN A 21 7.73 -1.24 -9.57
CA GLN A 21 8.41 -0.54 -8.47
C GLN A 21 9.17 -1.51 -7.55
N ALA A 22 8.54 -2.63 -7.19
CA ALA A 22 9.07 -3.63 -6.26
C ALA A 22 10.30 -4.37 -6.78
N SER A 23 10.47 -4.50 -8.11
CA SER A 23 11.65 -5.20 -8.64
C SER A 23 12.82 -4.26 -8.99
N ARG A 24 12.78 -3.00 -8.55
CA ARG A 24 13.93 -2.08 -8.63
C ARG A 24 15.12 -2.59 -7.79
N PRO A 25 16.36 -2.17 -8.10
CA PRO A 25 16.74 -1.33 -9.25
C PRO A 25 16.79 -2.13 -10.57
N TYR A 26 16.64 -1.43 -11.69
CA TYR A 26 16.84 -1.96 -13.04
C TYR A 26 17.91 -1.14 -13.74
N ALA A 27 18.80 -1.81 -14.48
CA ALA A 27 19.79 -1.14 -15.30
C ALA A 27 19.20 -0.75 -16.68
N ASN A 28 18.23 -1.52 -17.17
CA ASN A 28 17.56 -1.31 -18.46
C ASN A 28 16.12 -1.88 -18.42
N PRO A 29 15.25 -1.53 -19.39
CA PRO A 29 13.87 -2.03 -19.41
C PRO A 29 13.77 -3.55 -19.60
N GLU A 30 14.75 -4.19 -20.24
CA GLU A 30 14.80 -5.66 -20.42
C GLU A 30 14.89 -6.42 -19.08
N ASP A 31 15.37 -5.76 -18.01
CA ASP A 31 15.38 -6.35 -16.68
C ASP A 31 13.97 -6.67 -16.16
N LEU A 32 12.92 -6.03 -16.66
CA LEU A 32 11.53 -6.38 -16.33
C LEU A 32 11.19 -7.81 -16.79
N VAL A 33 11.76 -8.26 -17.91
CA VAL A 33 11.59 -9.64 -18.38
C VAL A 33 12.46 -10.58 -17.56
N ASN A 34 13.73 -10.22 -17.32
CA ASN A 34 14.67 -11.04 -16.55
C ASN A 34 14.18 -11.30 -15.13
N LYS A 35 13.58 -10.30 -14.49
CA LYS A 35 12.98 -10.39 -13.16
C LYS A 35 11.55 -10.93 -13.17
N LYS A 36 11.03 -11.35 -14.33
CA LYS A 36 9.70 -11.95 -14.52
C LYS A 36 8.54 -11.03 -14.09
N VAL A 37 8.73 -9.73 -14.20
CA VAL A 37 7.68 -8.71 -13.97
C VAL A 37 6.64 -8.77 -15.08
N ILE A 38 7.10 -8.94 -16.31
CA ILE A 38 6.31 -9.12 -17.53
C ILE A 38 6.96 -10.19 -18.42
N THR A 39 6.18 -10.79 -19.32
CA THR A 39 6.71 -11.71 -20.32
C THR A 39 7.47 -10.96 -21.42
N GLN A 40 8.29 -11.67 -22.19
CA GLN A 40 8.94 -11.10 -23.38
C GLN A 40 7.89 -10.53 -24.37
N GLU A 41 6.78 -11.24 -24.57
CA GLU A 41 5.67 -10.80 -25.42
C GLU A 41 5.01 -9.51 -24.92
N GLN A 42 4.83 -9.37 -23.61
CA GLN A 42 4.30 -8.15 -23.00
C GLN A 42 5.30 -7.00 -23.12
N PHE A 43 6.58 -7.25 -22.89
CA PHE A 43 7.63 -6.25 -23.05
C PHE A 43 7.71 -5.74 -24.48
N ASP A 44 7.64 -6.62 -25.49
CA ASP A 44 7.67 -6.23 -26.90
C ASP A 44 6.52 -5.28 -27.29
N GLN A 45 5.40 -5.29 -26.57
CA GLN A 45 4.29 -4.35 -26.79
C GLN A 45 4.54 -2.95 -26.25
N ILE A 46 5.44 -2.79 -25.28
CA ILE A 46 5.68 -1.51 -24.59
C ILE A 46 7.13 -1.03 -24.66
N LYS A 47 8.07 -1.80 -25.21
CA LYS A 47 9.52 -1.49 -25.20
C LYS A 47 9.87 -0.09 -25.73
N ASP A 48 9.15 0.40 -26.74
CA ASP A 48 9.38 1.75 -27.30
C ASP A 48 8.78 2.88 -26.44
N GLN A 49 8.04 2.52 -25.39
CA GLN A 49 7.33 3.42 -24.47
C GLN A 49 7.92 3.37 -23.06
N VAL A 50 8.87 2.47 -22.78
CA VAL A 50 9.50 2.29 -21.47
C VAL A 50 10.95 2.76 -21.55
N THR A 51 11.32 3.68 -20.67
CA THR A 51 12.71 4.14 -20.50
C THR A 51 13.12 3.97 -19.04
N VAL A 52 14.43 3.78 -18.79
CA VAL A 52 14.97 3.89 -17.42
C VAL A 52 15.34 5.34 -17.21
N GLN A 53 14.38 6.12 -16.69
CA GLN A 53 14.64 7.46 -16.19
C GLN A 53 14.49 7.44 -14.68
N GLU A 54 15.51 7.95 -13.97
CA GLU A 54 15.41 8.21 -12.55
C GLU A 54 14.46 9.40 -12.36
N VAL A 55 13.22 9.12 -11.98
CA VAL A 55 12.23 10.16 -11.69
C VAL A 55 12.47 10.65 -10.27
N VAL A 56 13.14 11.80 -10.15
CA VAL A 56 13.23 12.51 -8.87
C VAL A 56 11.85 13.09 -8.57
N LEU A 57 11.14 12.50 -7.61
CA LEU A 57 9.87 13.04 -7.13
C LEU A 57 10.10 14.38 -6.44
N THR A 58 9.21 15.34 -6.68
CA THR A 58 9.24 16.66 -6.04
C THR A 58 7.83 17.09 -5.63
N GLY A 59 7.73 18.05 -4.70
CA GLY A 59 6.46 18.61 -4.25
C GLY A 59 5.49 17.56 -3.68
N GLU A 60 4.19 17.72 -3.99
CA GLU A 60 3.11 16.85 -3.46
C GLU A 60 3.33 15.38 -3.84
N ALA A 61 3.87 15.07 -5.03
CA ALA A 61 4.13 13.69 -5.44
C ALA A 61 5.18 12.99 -4.56
N LYS A 62 6.21 13.71 -4.11
CA LYS A 62 7.19 13.18 -3.14
C LYS A 62 6.55 12.94 -1.77
N ASP A 63 5.67 13.84 -1.34
CA ASP A 63 4.94 13.66 -0.08
C ASP A 63 3.92 12.51 -0.14
N VAL A 64 3.27 12.28 -1.29
CA VAL A 64 2.38 11.13 -1.52
C VAL A 64 3.17 9.84 -1.42
N ASP A 65 4.30 9.72 -2.14
CA ASP A 65 5.15 8.53 -2.06
C ASP A 65 5.62 8.25 -0.62
N TYR A 66 6.13 9.28 0.07
CA TYR A 66 6.50 9.19 1.48
C TYR A 66 5.35 8.67 2.36
N MET A 67 4.16 9.26 2.23
CA MET A 67 2.99 8.88 3.03
C MET A 67 2.50 7.48 2.68
N THR A 68 2.57 7.07 1.42
CA THR A 68 2.23 5.72 0.96
C THR A 68 3.15 4.70 1.60
N LYS A 69 4.48 4.91 1.56
CA LYS A 69 5.46 3.99 2.17
C LYS A 69 5.20 3.84 3.67
N LEU A 70 4.99 4.94 4.39
CA LEU A 70 4.63 4.86 5.82
C LEU A 70 3.24 4.22 6.05
N GLY A 71 2.29 4.41 5.13
CA GLY A 71 0.99 3.75 5.16
C GLY A 71 1.06 2.24 4.96
N LEU A 72 1.95 1.75 4.10
CA LEU A 72 2.24 0.33 3.96
C LEU A 72 2.82 -0.23 5.27
N MET A 73 3.77 0.46 5.91
CA MET A 73 4.26 0.07 7.24
C MET A 73 3.12 -0.02 8.26
N LYS A 74 2.20 0.94 8.28
CA LYS A 74 1.00 0.90 9.15
C LYS A 74 0.13 -0.31 8.85
N GLY A 75 -0.10 -0.62 7.58
CA GLY A 75 -0.86 -1.79 7.15
C GLY A 75 -0.29 -3.09 7.68
N HIS A 76 1.01 -3.33 7.51
CA HIS A 76 1.64 -4.54 8.04
C HIS A 76 1.57 -4.60 9.58
N LEU A 77 1.84 -3.50 10.28
CA LEU A 77 1.76 -3.46 11.74
C LEU A 77 0.33 -3.75 12.23
N LEU A 78 -0.72 -3.25 11.58
CA LEU A 78 -2.10 -3.60 11.96
C LEU A 78 -2.34 -5.12 11.93
N VAL A 79 -1.79 -5.81 10.94
CA VAL A 79 -1.94 -7.26 10.77
C VAL A 79 -1.06 -8.02 11.76
N ALA A 80 0.18 -7.56 11.98
CA ALA A 80 1.06 -8.10 13.01
C ALA A 80 0.41 -8.04 14.39
N GLN A 81 -0.23 -6.92 14.75
CA GLN A 81 -0.96 -6.77 16.01
C GLN A 81 -2.10 -7.79 16.10
N GLU A 82 -2.95 -7.90 15.06
CA GLU A 82 -4.06 -8.86 15.04
C GLU A 82 -3.56 -10.31 15.23
N LEU A 83 -2.44 -10.67 14.60
CA LEU A 83 -1.85 -12.01 14.69
C LEU A 83 -1.21 -12.26 16.07
N LEU A 84 -0.54 -11.26 16.66
CA LEU A 84 -0.02 -11.33 18.03
C LEU A 84 -1.15 -11.51 19.05
N ASP A 85 -2.25 -10.76 18.90
CA ASP A 85 -3.44 -10.89 19.75
C ASP A 85 -4.10 -12.27 19.65
N LYS A 86 -3.96 -12.93 18.50
CA LYS A 86 -4.37 -14.33 18.27
C LYS A 86 -3.31 -15.35 18.71
N ASN A 87 -2.22 -14.93 19.33
CA ASN A 87 -1.09 -15.76 19.75
C ASN A 87 -0.46 -16.54 18.57
N LEU A 88 -0.32 -15.88 17.42
CA LEU A 88 0.30 -16.39 16.17
C LEU A 88 1.58 -15.63 15.80
N PRO A 89 2.60 -15.60 16.68
CA PRO A 89 3.80 -14.76 16.47
C PRO A 89 4.61 -15.15 15.23
N LYS A 90 4.59 -16.43 14.83
CA LYS A 90 5.28 -16.88 13.60
C LYS A 90 4.68 -16.26 12.33
N GLN A 91 3.39 -15.95 12.34
CA GLN A 91 2.76 -15.26 11.22
C GLN A 91 2.91 -13.76 11.36
N ALA A 92 2.94 -13.21 12.58
CA ALA A 92 3.12 -11.78 12.82
C ALA A 92 4.54 -11.29 12.48
N GLU A 93 5.57 -12.10 12.70
CA GLU A 93 6.97 -11.74 12.50
C GLU A 93 7.30 -11.19 11.10
N PRO A 94 6.92 -11.85 9.98
CA PRO A 94 7.20 -11.29 8.66
C PRO A 94 6.53 -9.93 8.44
N HIS A 95 5.34 -9.68 8.99
CA HIS A 95 4.67 -8.37 8.93
C HIS A 95 5.39 -7.28 9.72
N ILE A 96 6.30 -7.64 10.62
CA ILE A 96 7.20 -6.67 11.26
C ILE A 96 8.49 -6.51 10.44
N GLY A 97 8.91 -7.59 9.76
CA GLY A 97 10.08 -7.64 8.87
C GLY A 97 9.91 -6.85 7.56
N HIS A 98 8.79 -6.99 6.84
CA HIS A 98 8.55 -6.29 5.56
C HIS A 98 8.74 -4.76 5.68
N PRO A 99 8.20 -4.07 6.73
CA PRO A 99 8.53 -2.67 6.99
C PRO A 99 10.02 -2.35 7.05
N VAL A 100 10.86 -3.25 7.58
CA VAL A 100 12.31 -3.04 7.72
C VAL A 100 13.05 -3.32 6.42
N GLU A 101 12.79 -4.49 5.85
CA GLU A 101 13.59 -5.09 4.79
C GLU A 101 13.32 -4.45 3.43
N GLU A 102 12.07 -4.03 3.20
CA GLU A 102 11.61 -3.53 1.91
C GLU A 102 11.32 -2.02 1.99
N ILE A 103 10.50 -1.61 2.96
CA ILE A 103 9.93 -0.26 2.94
C ILE A 103 10.87 0.78 3.57
N TYR A 104 11.53 0.46 4.68
CA TYR A 104 12.40 1.42 5.36
C TYR A 104 13.56 1.81 4.45
N VAL A 105 14.14 0.84 3.73
CA VAL A 105 15.23 1.08 2.77
C VAL A 105 14.80 2.07 1.69
N ASP A 106 13.58 1.93 1.17
CA ASP A 106 13.03 2.82 0.15
C ASP A 106 12.77 4.26 0.63
N VAL A 107 12.38 4.44 1.90
CA VAL A 107 11.96 5.75 2.45
C VAL A 107 13.07 6.43 3.28
N GLU A 108 14.20 5.77 3.53
CA GLU A 108 15.27 6.22 4.42
C GLU A 108 15.83 7.59 4.03
N GLU A 109 16.05 7.84 2.73
CA GLU A 109 16.51 9.15 2.26
C GLU A 109 15.51 10.25 2.63
N GLN A 110 14.23 10.02 2.38
CA GLN A 110 13.17 11.00 2.68
C GLN A 110 13.01 11.21 4.19
N LEU A 111 13.18 10.16 5.01
CA LEU A 111 13.21 10.28 6.47
C LEU A 111 14.34 11.21 6.93
N ASN A 112 15.54 11.02 6.38
CA ASN A 112 16.73 11.81 6.71
C ASN A 112 16.58 13.27 6.28
N GLU A 113 16.12 13.53 5.05
CA GLU A 113 15.84 14.89 4.55
C GLU A 113 14.85 15.64 5.44
N ARG A 114 13.81 14.94 5.91
CA ARG A 114 12.77 15.46 6.80
C ARG A 114 13.18 15.49 8.26
N LYS A 115 14.40 15.06 8.59
CA LYS A 115 14.96 15.01 9.95
C LYS A 115 14.10 14.18 10.92
N VAL A 116 13.50 13.12 10.40
CA VAL A 116 12.78 12.15 11.22
C VAL A 116 13.80 11.39 12.05
N LYS A 117 13.49 11.16 13.33
CA LYS A 117 14.31 10.30 14.17
C LYS A 117 14.32 8.89 13.60
N GLU A 118 15.48 8.25 13.58
CA GLU A 118 15.62 6.87 13.14
C GLU A 118 14.70 5.93 13.94
N PHE A 119 14.06 4.98 13.25
CA PHE A 119 13.24 3.97 13.91
C PHE A 119 13.43 2.56 13.37
N LYS A 120 14.36 2.37 12.43
CA LYS A 120 14.77 1.04 11.93
C LYS A 120 15.17 0.11 13.05
N THR A 121 15.97 0.59 14.01
CA THR A 121 16.44 -0.20 15.15
C THR A 121 15.27 -0.65 16.04
N THR A 122 14.24 0.18 16.21
CA THR A 122 13.02 -0.19 16.96
C THR A 122 12.27 -1.33 16.28
N LEU A 123 12.10 -1.24 14.95
CA LEU A 123 11.44 -2.28 14.16
C LEU A 123 12.23 -3.60 14.16
N VAL A 124 13.54 -3.55 13.91
CA VAL A 124 14.44 -4.72 13.96
C VAL A 124 14.40 -5.38 15.34
N GLY A 125 14.51 -4.59 16.41
CA GLY A 125 14.47 -5.10 17.77
C GLY A 125 13.14 -5.80 18.09
N LEU A 126 12.02 -5.24 17.62
CA LEU A 126 10.71 -5.87 17.74
C LEU A 126 10.62 -7.19 16.95
N GLN A 127 11.07 -7.21 15.69
CA GLN A 127 11.10 -8.42 14.86
C GLN A 127 11.90 -9.52 15.55
N ASP A 128 13.13 -9.22 15.97
CA ASP A 128 14.01 -10.15 16.67
C ASP A 128 13.39 -10.66 17.97
N LEU A 129 12.70 -9.80 18.73
CA LEU A 129 12.04 -10.17 19.96
C LEU A 129 10.84 -11.11 19.70
N VAL A 130 10.00 -10.80 18.72
CA VAL A 130 8.87 -11.66 18.33
C VAL A 130 9.36 -13.02 17.81
N LYS A 131 10.47 -13.04 17.07
CA LYS A 131 11.08 -14.25 16.54
C LYS A 131 11.68 -15.13 17.63
N SER A 132 12.41 -14.54 18.57
CA SER A 132 13.19 -15.27 19.58
C SER A 132 12.42 -15.56 20.87
N ASN A 133 11.58 -14.63 21.33
CA ASN A 133 10.84 -14.74 22.58
C ASN A 133 9.49 -13.99 22.51
N PRO A 134 8.51 -14.50 21.75
CA PRO A 134 7.24 -13.81 21.50
C PRO A 134 6.36 -13.62 22.73
N LYS A 135 6.65 -14.30 23.84
CA LYS A 135 5.92 -14.15 25.12
C LYS A 135 6.58 -13.14 26.06
N ASN A 136 7.67 -12.50 25.64
CA ASN A 136 8.33 -11.47 26.44
C ASN A 136 7.37 -10.30 26.65
N ALA A 137 7.24 -9.82 27.89
CA ALA A 137 6.40 -8.68 28.22
C ALA A 137 6.75 -7.40 27.43
N LYS A 138 7.99 -7.29 26.95
CA LYS A 138 8.45 -6.18 26.11
C LYS A 138 7.83 -6.17 24.71
N VAL A 139 7.34 -7.30 24.17
CA VAL A 139 6.75 -7.34 22.82
C VAL A 139 5.68 -6.28 22.66
N LYS A 140 4.77 -6.13 23.63
CA LYS A 140 3.71 -5.11 23.57
C LYS A 140 4.27 -3.67 23.60
N THR A 141 5.28 -3.43 24.44
CA THR A 141 5.92 -2.11 24.55
C THR A 141 6.68 -1.75 23.27
N ASP A 142 7.49 -2.67 22.76
CA ASP A 142 8.30 -2.47 21.56
C ASP A 142 7.38 -2.35 20.32
N PHE A 143 6.28 -3.10 20.29
CA PHE A 143 5.24 -2.95 19.26
C PHE A 143 4.62 -1.57 19.28
N THR A 144 4.22 -1.09 20.46
CA THR A 144 3.66 0.27 20.62
C THR A 144 4.66 1.34 20.20
N ALA A 145 5.94 1.18 20.56
CA ALA A 145 7.00 2.11 20.18
C ALA A 145 7.24 2.13 18.66
N SER A 146 7.21 0.98 17.99
CA SER A 146 7.30 0.86 16.53
C SER A 146 6.15 1.59 15.85
N VAL A 147 4.90 1.36 16.29
CA VAL A 147 3.72 2.06 15.75
C VAL A 147 3.84 3.58 15.93
N GLN A 148 4.21 4.03 17.13
CA GLN A 148 4.41 5.45 17.44
C GLN A 148 5.51 6.09 16.60
N SER A 149 6.56 5.33 16.26
CA SER A 149 7.65 5.83 15.43
C SER A 149 7.19 6.09 14.00
N VAL A 150 6.40 5.18 13.43
CA VAL A 150 5.77 5.37 12.11
C VAL A 150 4.78 6.55 12.15
N ASP A 151 3.97 6.66 13.21
CA ASP A 151 3.06 7.79 13.39
C ASP A 151 3.78 9.13 13.50
N GLY A 152 4.92 9.17 14.21
CA GLY A 152 5.80 10.33 14.29
C GLY A 152 6.38 10.73 12.94
N ALA A 153 6.79 9.74 12.12
CA ALA A 153 7.27 9.97 10.76
C ALA A 153 6.16 10.53 9.85
N ILE A 154 4.94 10.02 9.97
CA ILE A 154 3.76 10.55 9.25
C ILE A 154 3.49 12.00 9.68
N ALA A 155 3.55 12.29 10.98
CA ALA A 155 3.23 13.60 11.54
C ALA A 155 4.18 14.73 11.11
N VAL A 156 5.33 14.42 10.49
CA VAL A 156 6.21 15.43 9.88
C VAL A 156 5.55 16.09 8.66
N LEU A 157 4.62 15.41 7.99
CA LEU A 157 3.76 16.07 7.00
C LEU A 157 2.73 16.96 7.71
N PRO A 158 2.52 18.20 7.25
CA PRO A 158 1.54 19.11 7.84
C PRO A 158 0.15 18.48 7.93
N GLU A 159 -0.54 18.71 9.06
CA GLU A 159 -1.90 18.18 9.25
C GLU A 159 -2.85 18.62 8.13
N ALA A 160 -2.80 19.89 7.75
CA ALA A 160 -3.62 20.45 6.66
C ALA A 160 -3.43 19.71 5.32
N GLN A 161 -2.25 19.12 5.08
CA GLN A 161 -1.98 18.30 3.91
C GLN A 161 -2.50 16.87 4.12
N ARG A 162 -2.22 16.27 5.27
CA ARG A 162 -2.66 14.91 5.63
C ARG A 162 -4.17 14.75 5.76
N THR A 163 -4.92 15.84 5.87
CA THR A 163 -6.40 15.83 5.89
C THR A 163 -7.02 16.37 4.60
N LYS A 164 -6.21 16.75 3.61
CA LYS A 164 -6.71 17.27 2.32
C LYS A 164 -7.22 16.09 1.47
N PRO A 165 -8.51 16.07 1.04
CA PRO A 165 -9.07 14.93 0.31
C PRO A 165 -8.25 14.51 -0.92
N GLY A 166 -7.81 15.46 -1.74
CA GLY A 166 -7.01 15.15 -2.93
C GLY A 166 -5.66 14.49 -2.62
N PHE A 167 -5.00 14.87 -1.52
CA PHE A 167 -3.74 14.24 -1.10
C PHE A 167 -3.99 12.82 -0.56
N VAL A 168 -4.96 12.69 0.35
CA VAL A 168 -5.29 11.42 0.99
C VAL A 168 -5.80 10.38 -0.02
N LEU A 169 -6.59 10.81 -1.01
CA LEU A 169 -7.09 9.93 -2.06
C LEU A 169 -5.98 9.40 -2.98
N GLN A 170 -4.92 10.19 -3.23
CA GLN A 170 -3.75 9.68 -3.96
C GLN A 170 -3.05 8.58 -3.16
N VAL A 171 -2.84 8.79 -1.85
CA VAL A 171 -2.25 7.77 -0.96
C VAL A 171 -3.11 6.50 -0.91
N ILE A 172 -4.44 6.65 -0.78
CA ILE A 172 -5.38 5.52 -0.78
C ILE A 172 -5.26 4.70 -2.08
N ASN A 173 -5.16 5.36 -3.24
CA ASN A 173 -5.02 4.65 -4.52
C ASN A 173 -3.76 3.78 -4.55
N GLU A 174 -2.60 4.30 -4.12
CA GLU A 174 -1.34 3.55 -4.09
C GLU A 174 -1.37 2.37 -3.10
N LEU A 175 -1.96 2.58 -1.91
CA LEU A 175 -2.15 1.51 -0.92
C LEU A 175 -3.05 0.39 -1.46
N LEU A 176 -4.14 0.74 -2.15
CA LEU A 176 -5.05 -0.23 -2.72
C LEU A 176 -4.45 -0.93 -3.94
N ASP A 177 -3.63 -0.26 -4.75
CA ASP A 177 -2.90 -0.93 -5.84
C ASP A 177 -1.93 -1.98 -5.27
N SER A 178 -1.25 -1.65 -4.16
CA SER A 178 -0.37 -2.60 -3.46
C SER A 178 -1.19 -3.79 -2.94
N ALA A 179 -2.33 -3.50 -2.31
CA ALA A 179 -3.24 -4.53 -1.83
C ALA A 179 -3.75 -5.45 -2.96
N ASN A 180 -3.99 -4.91 -4.16
CA ASN A 180 -4.42 -5.68 -5.32
C ASN A 180 -3.33 -6.66 -5.78
N SER A 181 -2.07 -6.20 -5.82
CA SER A 181 -0.92 -7.03 -6.16
C SER A 181 -0.78 -8.19 -5.17
N GLU A 182 -0.79 -7.89 -3.87
CA GLU A 182 -0.65 -8.89 -2.82
C GLU A 182 -1.79 -9.90 -2.81
N TYR A 183 -3.04 -9.45 -3.01
CA TYR A 183 -4.15 -10.37 -3.11
C TYR A 183 -4.08 -11.28 -4.33
N GLY A 184 -3.60 -10.75 -5.46
CA GLY A 184 -3.32 -11.55 -6.65
C GLY A 184 -2.26 -12.61 -6.40
N ALA A 185 -1.15 -12.24 -5.74
CA ALA A 185 -0.07 -13.15 -5.36
C ALA A 185 -0.53 -14.21 -4.33
N ALA A 186 -1.49 -13.84 -3.46
CA ALA A 186 -2.06 -14.75 -2.48
C ALA A 186 -2.84 -15.91 -3.10
N ILE A 187 -3.37 -15.76 -4.32
CA ILE A 187 -4.34 -16.69 -4.90
C ILE A 187 -3.73 -17.52 -6.02
N ALA A 188 -3.78 -18.84 -5.85
CA ALA A 188 -3.46 -19.81 -6.89
C ALA A 188 -4.53 -20.91 -6.93
N ASP A 189 -4.93 -21.32 -8.14
CA ASP A 189 -5.94 -22.38 -8.37
C ASP A 189 -7.25 -22.18 -7.59
N GLY A 190 -7.69 -20.91 -7.45
CA GLY A 190 -8.92 -20.55 -6.72
C GLY A 190 -8.84 -20.75 -5.20
N LYS A 191 -7.64 -20.87 -4.65
CA LYS A 191 -7.36 -21.00 -3.21
C LYS A 191 -6.42 -19.88 -2.76
N ILE A 192 -6.45 -19.58 -1.47
CA ILE A 192 -5.44 -18.72 -0.84
C ILE A 192 -4.21 -19.60 -0.58
N ALA A 193 -3.23 -19.52 -1.49
CA ALA A 193 -2.02 -20.34 -1.47
C ALA A 193 -0.88 -19.67 -0.68
N ALA A 194 -0.82 -18.34 -0.67
CA ALA A 194 0.12 -17.58 0.14
C ALA A 194 -0.65 -16.74 1.18
N ALA A 195 -0.68 -17.25 2.42
CA ALA A 195 -1.39 -16.58 3.52
C ALA A 195 -0.75 -15.23 3.90
N ILE A 196 0.57 -15.09 3.71
CA ILE A 196 1.33 -13.87 3.98
C ILE A 196 0.88 -12.72 3.06
N GLU A 197 0.77 -12.94 1.75
CA GLU A 197 0.31 -11.89 0.82
C GLU A 197 -1.16 -11.53 1.04
N TYR A 198 -2.00 -12.51 1.42
CA TYR A 198 -3.37 -12.23 1.83
C TYR A 198 -3.42 -11.30 3.06
N GLN A 199 -2.50 -11.52 4.00
CA GLN A 199 -2.37 -10.74 5.23
C GLN A 199 -1.84 -9.34 4.94
N ASP A 200 -0.86 -9.17 4.06
CA ASP A 200 -0.36 -7.85 3.63
C ASP A 200 -1.47 -7.03 2.97
N SER A 201 -2.14 -7.62 2.00
CA SER A 201 -3.29 -7.02 1.32
C SER A 201 -4.37 -6.54 2.30
N ARG A 202 -4.71 -7.35 3.30
CA ARG A 202 -5.65 -6.98 4.38
C ARG A 202 -5.21 -5.70 5.08
N GLY A 203 -3.96 -5.64 5.51
CA GLY A 203 -3.42 -4.50 6.25
C GLY A 203 -3.56 -3.20 5.47
N PHE A 204 -3.21 -3.23 4.19
CA PHE A 204 -3.29 -2.07 3.30
C PHE A 204 -4.73 -1.62 3.07
N VAL A 205 -5.67 -2.54 2.86
CA VAL A 205 -7.11 -2.22 2.72
C VAL A 205 -7.68 -1.63 4.01
N LEU A 206 -7.33 -2.19 5.17
CA LEU A 206 -7.81 -1.69 6.46
C LEU A 206 -7.31 -0.26 6.72
N TYR A 207 -6.03 0.01 6.44
CA TYR A 207 -5.48 1.35 6.62
C TYR A 207 -6.02 2.36 5.60
N ALA A 208 -6.17 1.97 4.33
CA ALA A 208 -6.82 2.81 3.31
C ALA A 208 -8.26 3.19 3.70
N ASN A 209 -9.02 2.25 4.25
CA ASN A 209 -10.36 2.51 4.76
C ASN A 209 -10.37 3.48 5.96
N ASP A 210 -9.38 3.38 6.86
CA ASP A 210 -9.23 4.31 7.99
C ASP A 210 -8.91 5.73 7.51
N LEU A 211 -7.97 5.87 6.56
CA LEU A 211 -7.66 7.15 5.92
C LEU A 211 -8.90 7.78 5.27
N TYR A 212 -9.70 6.98 4.56
CA TYR A 212 -10.91 7.49 3.91
C TYR A 212 -11.93 8.03 4.92
N LYS A 213 -12.11 7.37 6.07
CA LYS A 213 -13.01 7.86 7.13
C LYS A 213 -12.60 9.25 7.62
N GLY A 214 -11.30 9.55 7.63
CA GLY A 214 -10.77 10.85 8.04
C GLY A 214 -11.16 12.01 7.10
N ILE A 215 -11.48 11.72 5.84
CA ILE A 215 -11.84 12.72 4.82
C ILE A 215 -13.27 12.58 4.27
N SER A 216 -14.01 11.56 4.71
CA SER A 216 -15.26 11.15 4.07
C SER A 216 -16.31 12.26 4.07
N SER A 217 -16.39 13.04 5.15
CA SER A 217 -17.33 14.18 5.26
C SER A 217 -17.06 15.27 4.23
N GLN A 218 -15.78 15.58 3.96
CA GLN A 218 -15.40 16.59 2.97
C GLN A 218 -15.69 16.08 1.55
N VAL A 219 -15.37 14.81 1.27
CA VAL A 219 -15.68 14.20 -0.03
C VAL A 219 -17.19 14.12 -0.25
N ALA A 220 -17.99 13.81 0.78
CA ALA A 220 -19.44 13.78 0.70
C ALA A 220 -20.05 15.14 0.37
N GLN A 221 -19.51 16.21 0.97
CA GLN A 221 -19.94 17.58 0.71
C GLN A 221 -19.59 18.02 -0.72
N ASP A 222 -18.36 17.77 -1.15
CA ASP A 222 -17.85 18.31 -2.42
C ASP A 222 -18.20 17.44 -3.64
N SER A 223 -18.31 16.13 -3.45
CA SER A 223 -18.48 15.13 -4.51
C SER A 223 -19.35 13.93 -4.04
N PRO A 224 -20.64 14.13 -3.78
CA PRO A 224 -21.51 13.12 -3.14
C PRO A 224 -21.60 11.79 -3.90
N ASP A 225 -21.65 11.82 -5.23
CA ASP A 225 -21.70 10.59 -6.04
C ASP A 225 -20.39 9.80 -5.96
N ALA A 226 -19.25 10.51 -5.99
CA ALA A 226 -17.93 9.89 -5.83
C ALA A 226 -17.78 9.31 -4.43
N HIS A 227 -18.21 10.07 -3.40
CA HIS A 227 -18.21 9.61 -2.02
C HIS A 227 -18.97 8.30 -1.85
N LYS A 228 -20.21 8.23 -2.37
CA LYS A 228 -21.06 7.04 -2.30
C LYS A 228 -20.40 5.83 -2.96
N ALA A 229 -19.79 6.02 -4.13
CA ALA A 229 -19.10 4.95 -4.85
C ALA A 229 -17.86 4.45 -4.09
N ILE A 230 -17.02 5.36 -3.60
CA ILE A 230 -15.82 5.01 -2.84
C ILE A 230 -16.18 4.29 -1.53
N GLU A 231 -17.13 4.84 -0.76
CA GLU A 231 -17.55 4.27 0.52
C GLU A 231 -18.14 2.86 0.34
N THR A 232 -19.00 2.68 -0.67
CA THR A 232 -19.59 1.37 -0.99
C THR A 232 -18.50 0.35 -1.35
N SER A 233 -17.57 0.72 -2.24
CA SER A 233 -16.49 -0.18 -2.67
C SER A 233 -15.52 -0.52 -1.54
N LEU A 234 -15.15 0.44 -0.68
CA LEU A 234 -14.32 0.18 0.49
C LEU A 234 -15.03 -0.73 1.50
N SER A 235 -16.32 -0.51 1.74
CA SER A 235 -17.14 -1.39 2.58
C SER A 235 -17.17 -2.82 2.01
N GLU A 236 -17.29 -3.00 0.70
CA GLU A 236 -17.22 -4.33 0.08
C GLU A 236 -15.82 -4.94 0.12
N LEU A 237 -14.76 -4.15 -0.10
CA LEU A 237 -13.37 -4.61 -0.01
C LEU A 237 -13.06 -5.13 1.38
N THR A 238 -13.40 -4.41 2.45
CA THR A 238 -13.10 -4.86 3.82
C THR A 238 -13.76 -6.21 4.17
N LYS A 239 -14.85 -6.60 3.49
CA LYS A 239 -15.48 -7.92 3.66
C LYS A 239 -14.73 -9.06 2.97
N VAL A 240 -13.87 -8.77 1.99
CA VAL A 240 -13.04 -9.77 1.30
C VAL A 240 -12.02 -10.38 2.26
N TRP A 241 -11.55 -9.59 3.22
CA TRP A 241 -10.70 -10.03 4.32
C TRP A 241 -11.49 -10.06 5.63
N PRO A 242 -12.20 -11.15 5.99
CA PRO A 242 -12.93 -11.20 7.25
C PRO A 242 -12.01 -11.27 8.49
N SER A 243 -10.80 -11.83 8.37
CA SER A 243 -9.82 -11.87 9.46
C SER A 243 -8.38 -11.97 8.91
N ALA A 244 -7.36 -11.78 9.74
CA ALA A 244 -5.97 -12.06 9.35
C ALA A 244 -5.70 -13.54 9.05
N ILE A 245 -6.58 -14.44 9.52
CA ILE A 245 -6.52 -15.85 9.14
C ILE A 245 -7.35 -16.04 7.87
N PRO A 246 -6.72 -16.46 6.76
CA PRO A 246 -7.43 -16.60 5.51
C PRO A 246 -8.50 -17.70 5.61
N PRO A 247 -9.68 -17.50 5.02
CA PRO A 247 -10.65 -18.56 4.83
C PRO A 247 -10.11 -19.65 3.88
N ALA A 248 -10.71 -20.84 3.88
CA ALA A 248 -10.30 -21.92 2.98
C ALA A 248 -10.47 -21.60 1.49
N LYS A 249 -11.38 -20.67 1.16
CA LYS A 249 -11.61 -20.16 -0.20
C LYS A 249 -11.66 -18.62 -0.17
N PRO A 250 -11.11 -17.95 -1.19
CA PRO A 250 -11.27 -16.50 -1.35
C PRO A 250 -12.75 -16.09 -1.30
N VAL A 251 -13.06 -14.99 -0.60
CA VAL A 251 -14.42 -14.42 -0.57
C VAL A 251 -14.79 -13.81 -1.93
N LYS A 252 -13.80 -13.19 -2.59
CA LYS A 252 -13.87 -12.68 -3.95
C LYS A 252 -12.66 -13.15 -4.75
N THR A 253 -12.81 -13.27 -6.06
CA THR A 253 -11.69 -13.54 -6.97
C THR A 253 -10.78 -12.30 -7.10
N PRO A 254 -9.52 -12.46 -7.57
CA PRO A 254 -8.65 -11.31 -7.87
C PRO A 254 -9.29 -10.30 -8.83
N VAL A 255 -10.02 -10.77 -9.84
CA VAL A 255 -10.71 -9.91 -10.82
C VAL A 255 -11.79 -9.05 -10.14
N GLU A 256 -12.58 -9.63 -9.25
CA GLU A 256 -13.61 -8.87 -8.51
C GLU A 256 -12.99 -7.85 -7.55
N VAL A 257 -11.86 -8.17 -6.92
CA VAL A 257 -11.10 -7.23 -6.08
C VAL A 257 -10.53 -6.09 -6.92
N THR A 258 -9.89 -6.40 -8.06
CA THR A 258 -9.40 -5.39 -9.01
C THR A 258 -10.53 -4.46 -9.45
N GLN A 259 -11.73 -4.99 -9.72
CA GLN A 259 -12.86 -4.17 -10.14
C GLN A 259 -13.31 -3.19 -9.04
N LEU A 260 -13.36 -3.61 -7.77
CA LEU A 260 -13.69 -2.73 -6.65
C LEU A 260 -12.65 -1.61 -6.48
N ILE A 261 -11.36 -1.96 -6.58
CA ILE A 261 -10.25 -1.01 -6.47
C ILE A 261 -10.28 -0.01 -7.62
N LYS A 262 -10.48 -0.47 -8.87
CA LYS A 262 -10.64 0.43 -10.03
C LYS A 262 -11.85 1.35 -9.90
N THR A 263 -12.95 0.89 -9.29
CA THR A 263 -14.09 1.78 -8.98
C THR A 263 -13.72 2.87 -7.98
N ILE A 264 -12.92 2.56 -6.96
CA ILE A 264 -12.41 3.57 -6.01
C ILE A 264 -11.52 4.56 -6.74
N GLU A 265 -10.52 4.07 -7.47
CA GLU A 265 -9.53 4.86 -8.22
C GLU A 265 -10.20 5.83 -9.22
N GLN A 266 -11.17 5.34 -9.99
CA GLN A 266 -11.90 6.18 -10.96
C GLN A 266 -12.69 7.31 -10.29
N ASN A 267 -13.26 7.06 -9.11
CA ASN A 267 -14.04 8.09 -8.40
C ASN A 267 -13.15 9.00 -7.56
N SER A 268 -12.04 8.50 -7.03
CA SER A 268 -11.03 9.30 -6.35
C SER A 268 -10.37 10.28 -7.32
N GLN A 269 -10.08 9.85 -8.56
CA GLN A 269 -9.52 10.72 -9.59
C GLN A 269 -10.43 11.91 -9.92
N LYS A 270 -11.76 11.71 -9.98
CA LYS A 270 -12.72 12.81 -10.19
C LYS A 270 -12.62 13.88 -9.09
N VAL A 271 -12.40 13.45 -7.84
CA VAL A 271 -12.25 14.36 -6.69
C VAL A 271 -10.91 15.09 -6.75
N ILE A 272 -9.84 14.37 -7.11
CA ILE A 272 -8.48 14.92 -7.28
C ILE A 272 -8.47 15.99 -8.39
N ASP A 273 -9.00 15.68 -9.57
CA ASP A 273 -9.05 16.59 -10.72
C ASP A 273 -9.84 17.87 -10.42
N LYS A 274 -10.97 17.72 -9.70
CA LYS A 274 -11.79 18.85 -9.27
C LYS A 274 -11.04 19.77 -8.30
N SER A 275 -10.31 19.18 -7.35
CA SER A 275 -9.51 19.92 -6.36
C SER A 275 -8.38 20.71 -7.04
N SER A 276 -7.71 20.10 -8.03
CA SER A 276 -6.65 20.74 -8.83
C SER A 276 -7.19 21.92 -9.64
N THR A 277 -8.38 21.79 -10.22
CA THR A 277 -9.03 22.85 -11.00
C THR A 277 -9.43 24.05 -10.13
N GLN A 278 -9.84 23.81 -8.88
CA GLN A 278 -10.19 24.89 -7.93
C GLN A 278 -8.97 25.64 -7.42
N ALA A 279 -7.83 24.98 -7.24
CA ALA A 279 -6.59 25.60 -6.78
C ALA A 279 -5.92 26.51 -7.84
N GLN A 280 -6.30 26.41 -9.10
CA GLN A 280 -5.79 27.21 -10.22
C GLN A 280 -6.63 28.48 -10.51
N ARG A 281 -7.73 28.69 -9.79
CA ARG A 281 -8.60 29.88 -9.90
C ARG A 281 -8.39 30.83 -8.74
#